data_AF-A0A3P9MNI7-F1
#
_entry.id   AF-A0A3P9MNI7-F1
#
_cell.length_a   1.000
_cell.length_b   1.000
_cell.length_c   1.000
_cell.angle_alpha   90.00
_cell.angle_beta   90.00
_cell.angle_gamma   90.00
#
_symmetry.space_group_name_H-M   'P 1'
#
loop_
_entity.id
_entity.type
_entity.pdbx_description
1 polymer ?
#
loop_
_entity_poly.entity_id
_entity_poly.type
_entity_poly.pdbx_seq_one_letter_code
_entity_poly.pdbx_strand_id
1 'polypeptide(L)'
;MPSRESYNVQKKEKPLVEKAKQEASQEDILATALGMRMGPQKTSATFWQPIKILACSQLSSLVRRATLKDSDWTPKSEKVHNFKVHNFRGPHWCEHCARFMWGLMAQGVKCTGLKSEGLYRISGFSDSVEEVKTGFDKDGEKTDISVKAYEDINIITSALKLYLRDLPVPVISYDSYPRFIEAAKLTDPEKKLEAFREALALLPLSHRETLKYLMAHLRRVTQNEKFNLMSAENLGIVFGPTLMRAPNQDAMAALNDVRYQRQVVEVLIKNEEVLF
;
A
#
# COMPACT_ATOMS: atom_id res chain seq x y z
N MET A 1 3.50 -21.43 -71.52
CA MET A 1 2.84 -20.59 -72.55
C MET A 1 1.36 -20.44 -72.20
N PRO A 2 0.74 -19.28 -72.50
CA PRO A 2 -0.34 -18.65 -71.72
C PRO A 2 -1.70 -19.32 -72.01
N SER A 3 -2.79 -19.14 -71.25
CA SER A 3 -3.61 -17.92 -71.28
C SER A 3 -4.72 -17.96 -70.21
N ARG A 4 -4.93 -16.83 -69.54
CA ARG A 4 -6.03 -16.55 -68.63
C ARG A 4 -6.61 -15.19 -69.08
N GLU A 5 -7.88 -15.16 -69.50
CA GLU A 5 -8.74 -13.98 -69.56
C GLU A 5 -10.15 -14.48 -69.19
N SER A 6 -10.76 -14.19 -68.03
CA SER A 6 -11.22 -12.94 -67.41
C SER A 6 -12.57 -12.45 -67.95
N TYR A 7 -13.62 -12.55 -67.12
CA TYR A 7 -14.71 -11.57 -67.02
C TYR A 7 -15.28 -11.57 -65.59
N ASN A 8 -15.84 -10.42 -65.20
CA ASN A 8 -15.75 -9.77 -63.89
C ASN A 8 -17.17 -9.37 -63.41
N VAL A 9 -17.55 -9.54 -62.14
CA VAL A 9 -18.64 -8.75 -61.52
C VAL A 9 -18.41 -8.56 -60.00
N GLN A 10 -18.46 -7.31 -59.56
CA GLN A 10 -18.34 -6.80 -58.19
C GLN A 10 -19.61 -7.03 -57.32
N LYS A 11 -19.43 -7.17 -55.99
CA LYS A 11 -20.37 -6.70 -54.92
C LYS A 11 -19.67 -6.77 -53.54
N LYS A 12 -19.25 -5.64 -52.96
CA LYS A 12 -19.90 -4.82 -51.90
C LYS A 12 -20.07 -5.51 -50.53
N GLU A 13 -19.42 -4.94 -49.52
CA GLU A 13 -19.37 -5.34 -48.09
C GLU A 13 -20.56 -4.86 -47.21
N LYS A 14 -20.67 -5.52 -46.03
CA LYS A 14 -21.23 -5.16 -44.69
C LYS A 14 -22.54 -5.88 -44.25
N PRO A 15 -22.83 -6.01 -42.92
CA PRO A 15 -21.96 -6.13 -41.74
C PRO A 15 -22.39 -7.21 -40.70
N LEU A 16 -21.53 -7.39 -39.68
CA LEU A 16 -21.55 -8.38 -38.60
C LEU A 16 -22.24 -7.81 -37.34
N VAL A 17 -23.58 -7.77 -37.27
CA VAL A 17 -24.34 -7.24 -36.10
C VAL A 17 -25.53 -8.12 -35.68
N GLU A 18 -25.96 -9.12 -36.45
CA GLU A 18 -27.18 -9.89 -36.11
C GLU A 18 -26.97 -11.16 -35.27
N LYS A 19 -25.74 -11.67 -35.12
CA LYS A 19 -25.50 -12.94 -34.39
C LYS A 19 -25.45 -12.83 -32.86
N ALA A 20 -25.11 -11.66 -32.30
CA ALA A 20 -24.99 -11.50 -30.84
C ALA A 20 -26.33 -11.29 -30.11
N LYS A 21 -27.42 -11.05 -30.85
CA LYS A 21 -28.72 -10.70 -30.26
C LYS A 21 -29.66 -11.89 -30.03
N GLN A 22 -29.38 -13.05 -30.67
CA GLN A 22 -30.16 -14.28 -30.46
C GLN A 22 -29.67 -15.10 -29.26
N GLU A 23 -28.37 -15.08 -28.96
CA GLU A 23 -27.80 -15.85 -27.82
C GLU A 23 -28.24 -15.27 -26.47
N ALA A 24 -28.31 -13.93 -26.35
CA ALA A 24 -28.79 -13.26 -25.13
C ALA A 24 -30.27 -13.55 -24.80
N SER A 25 -31.10 -13.83 -25.82
CA SER A 25 -32.51 -14.12 -25.60
C SER A 25 -32.76 -15.56 -25.13
N GLN A 26 -31.80 -16.47 -25.29
CA GLN A 26 -31.98 -17.89 -24.98
C GLN A 26 -31.58 -18.22 -23.53
N GLU A 27 -30.60 -17.49 -22.97
CA GLU A 27 -30.18 -17.63 -21.57
C GLU A 27 -31.24 -17.12 -20.58
N ASP A 28 -31.94 -16.02 -20.91
CA ASP A 28 -33.01 -15.46 -20.07
C ASP A 28 -34.26 -16.37 -19.98
N ILE A 29 -34.53 -17.14 -21.04
CA ILE A 29 -35.64 -18.11 -21.07
C ILE A 29 -35.30 -19.34 -20.19
N LEU A 30 -34.03 -19.75 -20.14
CA LEU A 30 -33.56 -20.85 -19.28
C LEU A 30 -33.54 -20.46 -17.79
N ALA A 31 -33.18 -19.22 -17.46
CA ALA A 31 -33.20 -18.72 -16.09
C ALA A 31 -34.63 -18.67 -15.51
N THR A 32 -35.63 -18.39 -16.35
CA THR A 32 -37.04 -18.32 -15.96
C THR A 32 -37.65 -19.71 -15.70
N ALA A 33 -37.20 -20.74 -16.43
CA ALA A 33 -37.68 -22.12 -16.25
C ALA A 33 -37.18 -22.80 -14.96
N LEU A 34 -36.10 -22.28 -14.34
CA LEU A 34 -35.47 -22.87 -13.15
C LEU A 34 -35.91 -22.22 -11.83
N GLY A 35 -36.83 -21.26 -11.83
CA GLY A 35 -37.43 -20.72 -10.60
C GLY A 35 -36.45 -20.03 -9.64
N MET A 36 -35.26 -19.61 -10.12
CA MET A 36 -34.26 -18.93 -9.30
C MET A 36 -34.58 -17.43 -9.22
N ARG A 37 -35.07 -16.97 -8.08
CA ARG A 37 -35.20 -15.53 -7.79
C ARG A 37 -33.81 -14.93 -7.61
N MET A 38 -33.35 -14.16 -8.60
CA MET A 38 -32.22 -13.25 -8.44
C MET A 38 -32.66 -12.07 -7.57
N GLY A 39 -32.18 -12.01 -6.33
CA GLY A 39 -32.30 -10.84 -5.47
C GLY A 39 -31.50 -9.66 -6.03
N PRO A 40 -31.73 -8.42 -5.55
CA PRO A 40 -31.09 -7.24 -6.10
C PRO A 40 -29.57 -7.34 -5.93
N GLN A 41 -28.84 -7.13 -7.03
CA GLN A 41 -27.39 -6.95 -7.04
C GLN A 41 -27.02 -5.91 -5.99
N LYS A 42 -26.28 -6.34 -4.96
CA LYS A 42 -25.66 -5.40 -4.02
C LYS A 42 -24.66 -4.56 -4.80
N THR A 43 -24.91 -3.27 -4.80
CA THR A 43 -24.02 -2.24 -5.32
C THR A 43 -22.61 -2.41 -4.75
N SER A 44 -21.65 -2.33 -5.68
CA SER A 44 -20.22 -2.20 -5.49
C SER A 44 -19.82 -1.62 -4.13
N ALA A 45 -18.89 -2.32 -3.48
CA ALA A 45 -18.24 -1.95 -2.23
C ALA A 45 -18.03 -0.43 -2.12
N THR A 46 -18.54 0.14 -1.02
CA THR A 46 -18.16 1.45 -0.54
C THR A 46 -16.65 1.46 -0.35
N PHE A 47 -16.00 2.08 -1.32
CA PHE A 47 -14.59 2.37 -1.37
C PHE A 47 -14.17 3.11 -0.10
N TRP A 48 -13.14 2.60 0.57
CA TRP A 48 -12.45 3.27 1.69
C TRP A 48 -12.18 4.73 1.30
N GLN A 49 -12.85 5.68 1.97
CA GLN A 49 -12.55 7.08 1.72
C GLN A 49 -11.08 7.33 2.07
N PRO A 50 -10.31 8.01 1.21
CA PRO A 50 -8.91 8.25 1.47
C PRO A 50 -8.79 9.07 2.74
N ILE A 51 -8.09 8.49 3.72
CA ILE A 51 -7.69 9.16 4.95
C ILE A 51 -6.96 10.46 4.56
N LYS A 52 -7.58 11.61 4.81
CA LYS A 52 -7.00 12.96 4.56
C LYS A 52 -5.93 13.28 5.62
N ILE A 53 -4.88 12.47 5.73
CA ILE A 53 -3.76 12.75 6.65
C ILE A 53 -2.61 13.51 5.95
N LEU A 54 -2.62 13.67 4.63
CA LEU A 54 -1.52 14.33 3.92
C LEU A 54 -2.04 15.40 2.95
N ALA A 55 -2.52 16.52 3.50
CA ALA A 55 -2.68 17.77 2.77
C ALA A 55 -2.43 18.94 3.71
N CYS A 56 -1.17 19.35 3.83
CA CYS A 56 -0.83 20.68 4.31
C CYS A 56 0.30 21.24 3.45
N SER A 57 -0.04 21.61 2.23
CA SER A 57 0.79 22.45 1.37
C SER A 57 -0.01 23.69 1.01
N GLN A 58 0.09 24.71 1.84
CA GLN A 58 0.14 26.12 1.47
C GLN A 58 0.10 26.96 2.73
N LEU A 59 1.13 27.79 2.92
CA LEU A 59 1.03 29.21 3.27
C LEU A 59 2.46 29.76 3.33
N SER A 60 2.85 30.40 2.23
CA SER A 60 4.04 31.24 2.15
C SER A 60 3.84 32.54 2.94
N SER A 61 4.94 32.97 3.55
CA SER A 61 5.31 34.28 4.09
C SER A 61 4.37 35.49 3.92
N LEU A 62 4.17 36.18 5.06
CA LEU A 62 3.95 37.63 5.23
C LEU A 62 2.63 38.24 4.72
N VAL A 63 1.65 38.44 5.62
CA VAL A 63 1.16 39.75 6.09
C VAL A 63 0.27 39.57 7.35
N ARG A 64 0.72 40.25 8.40
CA ARG A 64 0.13 40.68 9.70
C ARG A 64 -1.35 40.42 10.05
N ARG A 65 -1.51 39.84 11.25
CA ARG A 65 -2.03 40.48 12.49
C ARG A 65 -3.24 41.41 12.31
N ALA A 66 -4.45 40.87 12.51
CA ALA A 66 -5.52 41.44 13.34
C ALA A 66 -6.80 40.62 13.14
N THR A 67 -7.08 39.73 14.11
CA THR A 67 -8.39 39.31 14.64
C THR A 67 -8.17 37.98 15.36
N LEU A 68 -7.65 38.06 16.59
CA LEU A 68 -7.82 36.96 17.53
C LEU A 68 -9.31 36.92 17.88
N LYS A 69 -10.04 36.02 17.24
CA LYS A 69 -11.28 35.49 17.77
C LYS A 69 -10.94 34.09 18.25
N ASP A 70 -10.97 33.90 19.56
CA ASP A 70 -10.70 32.63 20.23
C ASP A 70 -11.46 31.51 19.50
N SER A 71 -10.69 30.64 18.85
CA SER A 71 -11.15 29.35 18.39
C SER A 71 -10.35 28.32 19.16
N ASP A 72 -11.04 27.57 20.02
CA ASP A 72 -10.53 26.43 20.77
C ASP A 72 -9.62 25.56 19.90
N TRP A 73 -8.32 25.72 20.07
CA TRP A 73 -7.30 24.79 19.57
C TRP A 73 -7.28 23.61 20.54
N THR A 74 -8.20 22.67 20.37
CA THR A 74 -7.98 21.32 20.91
C THR A 74 -6.85 20.67 20.09
N PRO A 75 -5.76 20.22 20.72
CA PRO A 75 -4.69 19.53 20.00
C PRO A 75 -5.25 18.28 19.32
N LYS A 76 -4.94 18.15 18.02
CA LYS A 76 -5.24 16.98 17.19
C LYS A 76 -4.83 15.70 17.93
N SER A 77 -5.75 14.75 18.04
CA SER A 77 -5.56 13.48 18.74
C SER A 77 -4.31 12.76 18.23
N GLU A 78 -3.30 12.73 19.08
CA GLU A 78 -2.03 12.05 18.89
C GLU A 78 -2.28 10.54 18.84
N LYS A 79 -1.78 9.86 17.79
CA LYS A 79 -1.89 8.41 17.67
C LYS A 79 -1.06 7.76 18.79
N VAL A 80 -1.71 6.97 19.63
CA VAL A 80 -1.09 6.40 20.83
C VAL A 80 -0.04 5.35 20.45
N HIS A 81 1.24 5.67 20.58
CA HIS A 81 2.31 4.68 20.50
C HIS A 81 2.29 3.77 21.74
N ASN A 82 2.68 2.50 21.59
CA ASN A 82 2.84 1.54 22.71
C ASN A 82 4.11 1.83 23.52
N PHE A 83 4.08 2.94 24.23
CA PHE A 83 5.14 3.48 25.05
C PHE A 83 5.27 2.70 26.36
N LYS A 84 6.28 1.84 26.48
CA LYS A 84 6.66 1.23 27.76
C LYS A 84 7.80 1.99 28.40
N VAL A 85 7.73 2.15 29.73
CA VAL A 85 8.81 2.70 30.54
C VAL A 85 10.07 1.87 30.30
N HIS A 86 11.17 2.54 29.95
CA HIS A 86 12.42 1.89 29.56
C HIS A 86 13.59 2.47 30.34
N ASN A 87 14.51 1.59 30.77
CA ASN A 87 15.77 1.95 31.41
C ASN A 87 16.87 1.97 30.36
N PHE A 88 17.34 3.16 29.98
CA PHE A 88 18.38 3.34 28.99
C PHE A 88 19.78 3.13 29.61
N ARG A 89 20.61 2.29 28.98
CA ARG A 89 21.97 2.00 29.44
C ARG A 89 22.94 3.02 28.84
N GLY A 90 23.21 4.09 29.57
CA GLY A 90 24.13 5.17 29.18
C GLY A 90 23.40 6.50 28.88
N PRO A 91 24.15 7.57 28.55
CA PRO A 91 23.58 8.86 28.17
C PRO A 91 22.68 8.71 26.93
N HIS A 92 21.40 9.10 27.02
CA HIS A 92 20.44 9.03 25.91
C HIS A 92 19.67 10.35 25.77
N TRP A 93 19.24 10.67 24.54
CA TRP A 93 18.46 11.86 24.21
C TRP A 93 17.09 11.47 23.66
N CYS A 94 16.07 12.27 23.96
CA CYS A 94 14.72 12.10 23.46
C CYS A 94 14.68 12.41 21.96
N GLU A 95 14.22 11.45 21.13
CA GLU A 95 14.10 11.63 19.68
C GLU A 95 13.06 12.70 19.29
N HIS A 96 12.08 12.98 20.16
CA HIS A 96 11.06 13.99 19.87
C HIS A 96 11.55 15.42 20.14
N CYS A 97 12.17 15.68 21.30
CA CYS A 97 12.53 17.04 21.71
C CYS A 97 14.04 17.31 21.77
N ALA A 98 14.87 16.33 21.38
CA ALA A 98 16.33 16.39 21.38
C ALA A 98 16.98 16.73 22.74
N ARG A 99 16.22 16.67 23.84
CA ARG A 99 16.74 16.91 25.19
C ARG A 99 17.31 15.63 25.79
N PHE A 100 18.29 15.80 26.68
CA PHE A 100 18.86 14.70 27.44
C PHE A 100 17.83 14.07 28.40
N MET A 101 17.76 12.74 28.45
CA MET A 101 16.85 11.99 29.33
C MET A 101 17.54 11.70 30.68
N TRP A 102 17.24 12.52 31.69
CA TRP A 102 17.83 12.42 33.03
C TRP A 102 17.33 11.21 33.83
N GLY A 103 18.17 10.67 34.71
CA GLY A 103 17.79 9.64 35.71
C GLY A 103 18.53 8.30 35.58
N LEU A 104 18.60 7.55 36.68
CA LEU A 104 19.23 6.22 36.74
C LEU A 104 18.30 5.09 36.23
N MET A 105 16.98 5.26 36.34
CA MET A 105 15.96 4.31 35.88
C MET A 105 14.74 5.07 35.33
N ALA A 106 13.94 4.42 34.49
CA ALA A 106 12.69 4.92 33.92
C ALA A 106 12.82 6.28 33.21
N GLN A 107 13.92 6.51 32.47
CA GLN A 107 14.23 7.83 31.92
C GLN A 107 13.29 8.28 30.79
N GLY A 108 12.49 7.36 30.23
CA GLY A 108 11.52 7.68 29.21
C GLY A 108 10.68 6.47 28.79
N VAL A 109 9.87 6.69 27.76
CA VAL A 109 9.01 5.66 27.18
C VAL A 109 9.47 5.25 25.79
N LYS A 110 9.38 3.96 25.48
CA LYS A 110 9.81 3.38 24.20
C LYS A 110 8.66 2.60 23.56
N CYS A 111 8.41 2.83 22.28
CA CYS A 111 7.43 2.05 21.53
C CYS A 111 7.87 0.57 21.44
N THR A 112 7.10 -0.39 21.97
CA THR A 112 7.50 -1.80 21.99
C THR A 112 6.98 -2.65 20.83
N GLY A 113 6.03 -2.15 20.03
CA GLY A 113 5.49 -2.91 18.90
C GLY A 113 6.54 -3.32 17.86
N LEU A 114 7.58 -2.49 17.69
CA LEU A 114 8.68 -2.75 16.75
C LEU A 114 9.57 -3.96 17.13
N LYS A 115 9.50 -4.46 18.36
CA LYS A 115 10.29 -5.61 18.83
C LYS A 115 9.54 -6.94 18.78
N SER A 116 8.27 -6.94 18.38
CA SER A 116 7.48 -8.18 18.28
C SER A 116 8.10 -9.10 17.22
N GLU A 117 8.32 -10.36 17.58
CA GLU A 117 8.92 -11.35 16.69
C GLU A 117 8.05 -11.55 15.44
N GLY A 118 8.67 -11.56 14.26
CA GLY A 118 7.98 -11.77 13.00
C GLY A 118 6.98 -10.66 12.63
N LEU A 119 7.18 -9.43 13.10
CA LEU A 119 6.31 -8.30 12.78
C LEU A 119 6.07 -8.19 11.26
N TYR A 120 4.80 -8.03 10.84
CA TYR A 120 4.33 -8.13 9.43
C TYR A 120 4.36 -9.53 8.80
N ARG A 121 5.23 -10.46 9.22
CA ARG A 121 5.24 -11.85 8.75
C ARG A 121 4.13 -12.66 9.40
N ILE A 122 3.99 -12.56 10.73
CA ILE A 122 2.92 -13.21 11.48
C ILE A 122 1.59 -12.53 11.16
N SER A 123 0.54 -13.32 10.97
CA SER A 123 -0.80 -12.82 10.69
C SER A 123 -1.60 -12.77 11.98
N GLY A 124 -2.35 -11.69 12.17
CA GLY A 124 -3.33 -11.59 13.24
C GLY A 124 -4.58 -12.42 12.91
N PHE A 125 -5.48 -12.52 13.88
CA PHE A 125 -6.74 -13.25 13.70
C PHE A 125 -7.63 -12.60 12.64
N SER A 126 -8.05 -13.35 11.62
CA SER A 126 -8.73 -12.81 10.43
C SER A 126 -9.99 -12.01 10.77
N ASP A 127 -10.80 -12.49 11.71
CA ASP A 127 -12.05 -11.81 12.10
C ASP A 127 -11.76 -10.43 12.71
N SER A 128 -10.73 -10.30 13.55
CA SER A 128 -10.33 -9.01 14.11
C SER A 128 -9.73 -8.08 13.05
N VAL A 129 -9.04 -8.63 12.04
CA VAL A 129 -8.52 -7.84 10.92
C VAL A 129 -9.68 -7.25 10.09
N GLU A 130 -10.70 -8.05 9.80
CA GLU A 130 -11.92 -7.60 9.12
C GLU A 130 -12.75 -6.64 9.98
N GLU A 131 -12.73 -6.79 11.30
CA GLU A 131 -13.34 -5.83 12.23
C GLU A 131 -12.65 -4.47 12.16
N VAL A 132 -11.32 -4.43 12.22
CA VAL A 132 -10.54 -3.19 12.05
C VAL A 132 -10.86 -2.56 10.70
N LYS A 133 -10.91 -3.37 9.63
CA LYS A 133 -11.26 -2.90 8.29
C LYS A 133 -12.65 -2.24 8.29
N THR A 134 -13.65 -2.97 8.75
CA THR A 134 -15.04 -2.51 8.82
C THR A 134 -15.18 -1.26 9.70
N GLY A 135 -14.41 -1.17 10.78
CA GLY A 135 -14.36 -0.02 11.67
C GLY A 135 -13.93 1.23 10.91
N PHE A 136 -12.83 1.18 10.17
CA PHE A 136 -12.36 2.31 9.38
C PHE A 136 -13.30 2.68 8.23
N ASP A 137 -13.96 1.70 7.60
CA ASP A 137 -14.98 1.94 6.57
C ASP A 137 -16.19 2.72 7.10
N LYS A 138 -16.58 2.47 8.35
CA LYS A 138 -17.76 3.10 8.98
C LYS A 138 -17.42 4.40 9.68
N ASP A 139 -16.37 4.38 10.50
CA ASP A 139 -16.07 5.42 11.49
C ASP A 139 -14.83 6.26 11.12
N GLY A 140 -14.07 5.84 10.11
CA GLY A 140 -12.89 6.56 9.62
C GLY A 140 -11.83 6.77 10.71
N GLU A 141 -11.47 8.03 10.96
CA GLU A 141 -10.44 8.36 11.96
C GLU A 141 -10.86 8.06 13.41
N LYS A 142 -12.15 7.79 13.66
CA LYS A 142 -12.67 7.50 15.01
C LYS A 142 -12.52 6.03 15.42
N THR A 143 -12.12 5.15 14.51
CA THR A 143 -11.92 3.73 14.79
C THR A 143 -10.82 3.55 15.84
N ASP A 144 -11.16 2.89 16.95
CA ASP A 144 -10.20 2.60 18.00
C ASP A 144 -9.28 1.43 17.59
N ILE A 145 -8.02 1.74 17.33
CA ILE A 145 -6.95 0.75 17.07
C ILE A 145 -5.94 0.67 18.22
N SER A 146 -6.33 1.16 19.40
CA SER A 146 -5.47 1.15 20.57
C SER A 146 -5.22 -0.28 21.08
N VAL A 147 -4.20 -0.42 21.91
CA VAL A 147 -3.85 -1.70 22.56
C VAL A 147 -5.00 -2.24 23.43
N LYS A 148 -5.92 -1.36 23.89
CA LYS A 148 -7.09 -1.77 24.67
C LYS A 148 -8.11 -2.52 23.81
N ALA A 149 -8.28 -2.08 22.56
CA ALA A 149 -9.17 -2.73 21.60
C ALA A 149 -8.50 -3.98 20.99
N TYR A 150 -7.21 -3.87 20.64
CA TYR A 150 -6.45 -4.93 19.99
C TYR A 150 -5.10 -5.13 20.67
N GLU A 151 -5.01 -6.16 21.53
CA GLU A 151 -3.77 -6.50 22.24
C GLU A 151 -2.68 -7.03 21.28
N ASP A 152 -3.09 -7.82 20.29
CA ASP A 152 -2.19 -8.38 19.28
C ASP A 152 -1.92 -7.38 18.14
N ILE A 153 -0.68 -6.88 18.10
CA ILE A 153 -0.19 -5.97 17.04
C ILE A 153 -0.23 -6.61 15.65
N ASN A 154 -0.24 -7.94 15.55
CA ASN A 154 -0.33 -8.63 14.26
C ASN A 154 -1.68 -8.38 13.58
N ILE A 155 -2.74 -8.06 14.35
CA ILE A 155 -4.03 -7.62 13.81
C ILE A 155 -3.85 -6.30 13.05
N ILE A 156 -3.25 -5.30 13.68
CA ILE A 156 -3.05 -3.97 13.08
C ILE A 156 -2.12 -4.03 11.86
N THR A 157 -1.02 -4.77 11.95
CA THR A 157 -0.11 -4.94 10.80
C THR A 157 -0.76 -5.72 9.66
N SER A 158 -1.64 -6.68 9.96
CA SER A 158 -2.41 -7.41 8.95
C SER A 158 -3.48 -6.55 8.30
N ALA A 159 -4.17 -5.71 9.07
CA ALA A 159 -5.12 -4.73 8.55
C ALA A 159 -4.43 -3.71 7.63
N LEU A 160 -3.23 -3.23 7.99
CA LEU A 160 -2.45 -2.35 7.10
C LEU A 160 -2.07 -3.05 5.78
N LYS A 161 -1.58 -4.30 5.85
CA LYS A 161 -1.28 -5.09 4.63
C LYS A 161 -2.53 -5.27 3.77
N LEU A 162 -3.67 -5.57 4.39
CA LEU A 162 -4.95 -5.74 3.71
C LEU A 162 -5.38 -4.44 3.02
N TYR A 163 -5.32 -3.30 3.70
CA TYR A 163 -5.63 -1.99 3.13
C TYR A 163 -4.82 -1.70 1.86
N LEU A 164 -3.50 -1.88 1.92
CA LEU A 164 -2.62 -1.62 0.78
C LEU A 164 -2.89 -2.56 -0.40
N ARG A 165 -3.24 -3.82 -0.09
CA ARG A 165 -3.59 -4.83 -1.09
C ARG A 165 -4.95 -4.58 -1.74
N ASP A 166 -5.91 -4.04 -1.00
CA ASP A 166 -7.28 -3.79 -1.47
C ASP A 166 -7.41 -2.49 -2.27
N LEU A 167 -6.34 -1.68 -2.35
CA LEU A 167 -6.33 -0.50 -3.21
C LEU A 167 -6.65 -0.89 -4.67
N PRO A 168 -7.44 -0.10 -5.42
CA PRO A 168 -7.77 -0.39 -6.82
C PRO A 168 -6.53 -0.31 -7.71
N VAL A 169 -5.65 0.65 -7.44
CA VAL A 169 -4.33 0.78 -8.04
C VAL A 169 -3.30 0.50 -6.95
N PRO A 170 -2.33 -0.42 -7.17
CA PRO A 170 -1.33 -0.73 -6.17
C PRO A 170 -0.45 0.50 -5.87
N VAL A 171 0.17 0.52 -4.70
CA VAL A 171 1.04 1.65 -4.29
C VAL A 171 2.12 1.92 -5.33
N ILE A 172 2.79 0.87 -5.80
CA ILE A 172 3.58 0.95 -7.03
C ILE A 172 2.62 0.69 -8.18
N SER A 173 2.24 1.76 -8.89
CA SER A 173 1.22 1.74 -9.93
C SER A 173 1.56 0.78 -11.07
N TYR A 174 0.55 0.35 -11.83
CA TYR A 174 0.74 -0.49 -13.02
C TYR A 174 1.65 0.17 -14.06
N ASP A 175 1.58 1.50 -14.21
CA ASP A 175 2.38 2.25 -15.17
C ASP A 175 3.85 2.33 -14.76
N SER A 176 4.12 2.44 -13.45
CA SER A 176 5.49 2.50 -12.91
C SER A 176 6.11 1.12 -12.71
N TYR A 177 5.30 0.06 -12.61
CA TYR A 177 5.74 -1.31 -12.31
C TYR A 177 6.91 -1.78 -13.21
N PRO A 178 6.87 -1.67 -14.55
CA PRO A 178 7.96 -2.15 -15.41
C PRO A 178 9.30 -1.49 -15.07
N ARG A 179 9.30 -0.20 -14.74
CA ARG A 179 10.52 0.57 -14.41
C ARG A 179 11.17 0.09 -13.12
N PHE A 180 10.36 -0.25 -12.10
CA PHE A 180 10.88 -0.83 -10.86
C PHE A 180 11.49 -2.23 -11.08
N ILE A 181 10.84 -3.06 -11.91
CA ILE A 181 11.35 -4.40 -12.23
C ILE A 181 12.65 -4.31 -13.05
N GLU A 182 12.73 -3.41 -14.03
CA GLU A 182 13.96 -3.14 -14.78
C GLU A 182 15.09 -2.65 -13.89
N ALA A 183 14.81 -1.70 -12.98
CA ALA A 183 15.79 -1.20 -12.02
C ALA A 183 16.33 -2.31 -11.10
N ALA A 184 15.46 -3.23 -10.65
CA ALA A 184 15.87 -4.35 -9.80
C ALA A 184 16.81 -5.34 -10.52
N LYS A 185 16.65 -5.51 -11.84
CA LYS A 185 17.50 -6.38 -12.67
C LYS A 185 18.93 -5.87 -12.84
N LEU A 186 19.18 -4.58 -12.63
CA LEU A 186 20.53 -4.01 -12.72
C LEU A 186 21.44 -4.64 -11.68
N THR A 187 22.71 -4.88 -12.03
CA THR A 187 23.72 -5.41 -11.10
C THR A 187 24.58 -4.30 -10.50
N ASP A 188 24.84 -3.26 -11.29
CA ASP A 188 25.59 -2.09 -10.86
C ASP A 188 24.81 -1.28 -9.82
N PRO A 189 25.36 -1.02 -8.62
CA PRO A 189 24.62 -0.41 -7.52
C PRO A 189 24.28 1.07 -7.77
N GLU A 190 25.14 1.82 -8.43
CA GLU A 190 24.91 3.25 -8.71
C GLU A 190 23.81 3.42 -9.77
N LYS A 191 23.94 2.71 -10.90
CA LYS A 191 22.90 2.70 -11.95
C LYS A 191 21.58 2.16 -11.42
N LYS A 192 21.61 1.17 -10.53
CA LYS A 192 20.41 0.67 -9.85
C LYS A 192 19.74 1.80 -9.10
N LEU A 193 20.45 2.47 -8.18
CA LEU A 193 19.85 3.55 -7.38
C LEU A 193 19.30 4.68 -8.25
N GLU A 194 20.01 5.05 -9.32
CA GLU A 194 19.53 6.08 -10.24
C GLU A 194 18.25 5.65 -10.96
N ALA A 195 18.18 4.43 -11.47
CA ALA A 195 16.96 3.89 -12.08
C ALA A 195 15.78 3.83 -11.07
N PHE A 196 16.05 3.56 -9.79
CA PHE A 196 15.01 3.64 -8.75
C PHE A 196 14.53 5.08 -8.53
N ARG A 197 15.41 6.09 -8.57
CA ARG A 197 15.01 7.50 -8.47
C ARG A 197 14.11 7.91 -9.63
N GLU A 198 14.47 7.53 -10.85
CA GLU A 198 13.65 7.76 -12.04
C GLU A 198 12.28 7.09 -11.91
N ALA A 199 12.23 5.82 -11.48
CA ALA A 199 10.98 5.10 -11.26
C ALA A 199 10.10 5.76 -10.19
N LEU A 200 10.69 6.26 -9.10
CA LEU A 200 9.99 7.01 -8.04
C LEU A 200 9.49 8.38 -8.51
N ALA A 201 10.15 9.02 -9.47
CA ALA A 201 9.70 10.28 -10.08
C ALA A 201 8.47 10.10 -10.97
N LEU A 202 8.24 8.90 -11.51
CA LEU A 202 7.06 8.58 -12.32
C LEU A 202 5.81 8.27 -11.50
N LEU A 203 5.95 8.03 -10.19
CA LEU A 203 4.79 7.75 -9.35
C LEU A 203 3.95 9.01 -9.12
N PRO A 204 2.62 8.90 -9.11
CA PRO A 204 1.76 9.97 -8.63
C PRO A 204 2.15 10.41 -7.21
N LEU A 205 2.01 11.70 -6.91
CA LEU A 205 2.47 12.28 -5.64
C LEU A 205 1.91 11.52 -4.42
N SER A 206 0.62 11.18 -4.41
CA SER A 206 -0.01 10.44 -3.32
C SER A 206 0.58 9.04 -3.13
N HIS A 207 0.95 8.35 -4.20
CA HIS A 207 1.58 7.04 -4.17
C HIS A 207 3.02 7.15 -3.65
N ARG A 208 3.77 8.14 -4.13
CA ARG A 208 5.16 8.40 -3.70
C ARG A 208 5.22 8.75 -2.21
N GLU A 209 4.35 9.63 -1.72
CA GLU A 209 4.31 9.97 -0.29
C GLU A 209 3.90 8.76 0.58
N THR A 210 2.90 7.99 0.16
CA THR A 210 2.52 6.75 0.86
C THR A 210 3.69 5.78 0.94
N LEU A 211 4.41 5.59 -0.17
CA LEU A 211 5.57 4.71 -0.26
C LEU A 211 6.71 5.22 0.63
N LYS A 212 7.01 6.53 0.61
CA LYS A 212 8.01 7.16 1.47
C LYS A 212 7.77 6.87 2.95
N TYR A 213 6.56 7.17 3.43
CA TYR A 213 6.21 6.94 4.83
C TYR A 213 6.27 5.46 5.21
N LEU A 214 5.83 4.57 4.32
CA LEU A 214 5.91 3.14 4.55
C LEU A 214 7.37 2.66 4.61
N MET A 215 8.23 3.06 3.67
CA MET A 215 9.64 2.67 3.66
C MET A 215 10.37 3.18 4.91
N ALA A 216 10.11 4.42 5.34
CA ALA A 216 10.66 4.98 6.57
C ALA A 216 10.22 4.17 7.81
N HIS A 217 8.98 3.71 7.84
CA HIS A 217 8.50 2.82 8.89
C HIS A 217 9.19 1.44 8.85
N LEU A 218 9.24 0.80 7.69
CA LEU A 218 9.85 -0.51 7.53
C LEU A 218 11.35 -0.49 7.82
N ARG A 219 12.05 0.61 7.50
CA ARG A 219 13.45 0.82 7.91
C ARG A 219 13.61 0.83 9.43
N ARG A 220 12.68 1.44 10.18
CA ARG A 220 12.68 1.35 11.66
C ARG A 220 12.40 -0.06 12.16
N VAL A 221 11.60 -0.84 11.44
CA VAL A 221 11.41 -2.28 11.74
C VAL A 221 12.73 -3.03 11.58
N THR A 222 13.45 -2.84 10.47
CA THR A 222 14.74 -3.52 10.24
C THR A 222 15.82 -3.10 11.24
N GLN A 223 15.80 -1.86 11.75
CA GLN A 223 16.71 -1.44 12.82
C GLN A 223 16.50 -2.22 14.14
N ASN A 224 15.36 -2.89 14.30
CA ASN A 224 15.03 -3.75 15.44
C ASN A 224 15.12 -5.26 15.10
N GLU A 225 15.78 -5.62 14.00
CA GLU A 225 15.93 -7.02 13.52
C GLU A 225 16.46 -7.98 14.59
N LYS A 226 17.33 -7.50 15.49
CA LYS A 226 17.84 -8.29 16.63
C LYS A 226 16.74 -8.86 17.54
N PHE A 227 15.55 -8.25 17.54
CA PHE A 227 14.40 -8.66 18.36
C PHE A 227 13.28 -9.21 17.50
N ASN A 228 12.90 -8.50 16.43
CA ASN A 228 11.76 -8.89 15.61
C ASN A 228 12.11 -9.92 14.53
N LEU A 229 13.39 -10.19 14.26
CA LEU A 229 13.89 -11.12 13.24
C LEU A 229 13.47 -10.76 11.80
N MET A 230 13.13 -9.49 11.55
CA MET A 230 12.65 -9.00 10.26
C MET A 230 13.72 -8.14 9.58
N SER A 231 14.48 -8.76 8.69
CA SER A 231 15.39 -8.09 7.75
C SER A 231 14.62 -7.38 6.62
N ALA A 232 15.31 -6.52 5.86
CA ALA A 232 14.74 -5.90 4.66
C ALA A 232 14.33 -6.95 3.61
N GLU A 233 15.07 -8.06 3.51
CA GLU A 233 14.75 -9.18 2.63
C GLU A 233 13.47 -9.90 3.09
N ASN A 234 13.35 -10.18 4.39
CA ASN A 234 12.14 -10.79 4.98
C ASN A 234 10.90 -9.91 4.76
N LEU A 235 11.04 -8.60 4.95
CA LEU A 235 9.96 -7.64 4.67
C LEU A 235 9.67 -7.55 3.17
N GLY A 236 10.67 -7.68 2.31
CA GLY A 236 10.48 -7.75 0.85
C GLY A 236 9.61 -8.93 0.42
N ILE A 237 9.73 -10.09 1.07
CA ILE A 237 8.85 -11.25 0.84
C ILE A 237 7.38 -10.91 1.15
N VAL A 238 7.13 -10.19 2.24
CA VAL A 238 5.79 -9.83 2.68
C VAL A 238 5.19 -8.70 1.81
N PHE A 239 5.96 -7.64 1.58
CA PHE A 239 5.46 -6.43 0.94
C PHE A 239 5.58 -6.41 -0.57
N GLY A 240 6.44 -7.24 -1.18
CA GLY A 240 6.54 -7.38 -2.64
C GLY A 240 5.18 -7.58 -3.33
N PRO A 241 4.43 -8.65 -3.02
CA PRO A 241 3.10 -8.89 -3.58
C PRO A 241 2.01 -7.97 -3.00
N THR A 242 2.29 -7.26 -1.90
CA THR A 242 1.33 -6.33 -1.29
C THR A 242 1.35 -4.97 -1.99
N LEU A 243 2.53 -4.50 -2.42
CA LEU A 243 2.72 -3.17 -2.99
C LEU A 243 2.70 -3.15 -4.52
N MET A 244 2.86 -4.31 -5.16
CA MET A 244 2.94 -4.45 -6.61
C MET A 244 2.02 -5.57 -7.10
N ARG A 245 1.49 -5.39 -8.30
CA ARG A 245 0.73 -6.43 -9.02
C ARG A 245 1.22 -6.46 -10.47
N ALA A 246 1.67 -7.63 -10.92
CA ALA A 246 2.11 -7.79 -12.30
C ALA A 246 0.91 -7.56 -13.25
N PRO A 247 1.06 -6.72 -14.30
CA PRO A 247 -0.03 -6.45 -15.23
C PRO A 247 -0.33 -7.60 -16.21
N ASN A 248 0.63 -8.52 -16.41
CA ASN A 248 0.53 -9.60 -17.41
C ASN A 248 0.35 -10.98 -16.76
N GLN A 249 -0.46 -11.84 -17.40
CA GLN A 249 -0.86 -13.17 -16.91
C GLN A 249 0.07 -14.33 -17.34
N ASP A 250 1.21 -14.06 -17.98
CA ASP A 250 2.15 -15.13 -18.33
C ASP A 250 2.78 -15.71 -17.05
N ALA A 251 2.48 -16.98 -16.78
CA ALA A 251 2.83 -17.66 -15.54
C ALA A 251 4.34 -17.71 -15.28
N MET A 252 5.16 -17.83 -16.33
CA MET A 252 6.61 -17.99 -16.18
C MET A 252 7.33 -16.64 -15.99
N ALA A 253 6.85 -15.59 -16.67
CA ALA A 253 7.26 -14.21 -16.38
C ALA A 253 6.84 -13.79 -14.96
N ALA A 254 5.63 -14.16 -14.54
CA ALA A 254 5.12 -13.85 -13.21
C ALA A 254 5.98 -14.45 -12.08
N LEU A 255 6.51 -15.67 -12.25
CA LEU A 255 7.38 -16.29 -11.25
C LEU A 255 8.72 -15.56 -11.07
N ASN A 256 9.35 -15.14 -12.18
CA ASN A 256 10.58 -14.34 -12.12
C ASN A 256 10.32 -12.95 -11.52
N ASP A 257 9.17 -12.35 -11.85
CA ASP A 257 8.75 -11.06 -11.34
C ASP A 257 8.54 -11.07 -9.82
N VAL A 258 8.05 -12.17 -9.23
CA VAL A 258 7.93 -12.29 -7.76
C VAL A 258 9.28 -12.10 -7.07
N ARG A 259 10.37 -12.63 -7.64
CA ARG A 259 11.72 -12.41 -7.10
C ARG A 259 12.11 -10.93 -7.15
N TYR A 260 11.88 -10.27 -8.29
CA TYR A 260 12.21 -8.85 -8.46
C TYR A 260 11.33 -7.93 -7.62
N GLN A 261 10.05 -8.26 -7.42
CA GLN A 261 9.16 -7.53 -6.50
C GLN A 261 9.71 -7.51 -5.07
N ARG A 262 10.22 -8.65 -4.58
CA ARG A 262 10.86 -8.71 -3.26
C ARG A 262 12.10 -7.81 -3.20
N GLN A 263 12.93 -7.88 -4.24
CA GLN A 263 14.14 -7.09 -4.35
C GLN A 263 13.87 -5.58 -4.44
N VAL A 264 12.81 -5.17 -5.15
CA VAL A 264 12.36 -3.78 -5.22
C VAL A 264 12.11 -3.23 -3.82
N VAL A 265 11.31 -3.94 -3.02
CA VAL A 265 10.99 -3.50 -1.66
C VAL A 265 12.24 -3.51 -0.77
N GLU A 266 13.09 -4.54 -0.88
CA GLU A 266 14.34 -4.61 -0.12
C GLU A 266 15.25 -3.40 -0.39
N VAL A 267 15.44 -3.04 -1.67
CA VAL A 267 16.26 -1.89 -2.08
C VAL A 267 15.66 -0.58 -1.56
N LEU A 268 14.34 -0.42 -1.67
CA LEU A 268 13.65 0.77 -1.16
C LEU A 268 13.81 0.94 0.36
N ILE A 269 13.73 -0.15 1.14
CA ILE A 269 13.94 -0.10 2.60
C ILE A 269 15.39 0.22 2.94
N LYS A 270 16.36 -0.44 2.28
CA LYS A 270 17.79 -0.26 2.55
C LYS A 270 18.29 1.13 2.19
N ASN A 271 17.69 1.78 1.20
CA ASN A 271 18.15 3.07 0.67
C ASN A 271 17.12 4.19 0.86
N GLU A 272 16.21 4.04 1.81
CA GLU A 272 15.11 4.99 2.04
C GLU A 272 15.60 6.44 2.21
N GLU A 273 16.59 6.67 3.07
CA GLU A 273 17.19 7.99 3.34
C GLU A 273 17.78 8.69 2.09
N VAL A 274 18.17 7.92 1.07
CA VAL A 274 18.84 8.42 -0.14
C VAL A 274 17.87 8.58 -1.32
N LEU A 275 16.76 7.84 -1.30
CA LEU A 275 15.77 7.80 -2.39
C LEU A 275 14.60 8.77 -2.17
N PHE A 276 14.29 9.14 -0.92
CA PHE A 276 13.11 9.92 -0.54
C PHE A 276 13.43 11.21 0.22
#